data_AF-A0A7X0CFG2-F1
#
_entry.id   AF-A0A7X0CFG2-F1
#
_cell.length_a   1.000
_cell.length_b   1.000
_cell.length_c   1.000
_cell.angle_alpha   90.00
_cell.angle_beta   90.00
_cell.angle_gamma   90.00
#
_symmetry.space_group_name_H-M   'P 1'
#
loop_
_entity.id
_entity.type
_entity.pdbx_description
1 polymer ?
#
loop_
_entity_poly.entity_id
_entity_poly.type
_entity_poly.pdbx_seq_one_letter_code
_entity_poly.pdbx_strand_id
1 'polypeptide(L)'
;MDEYSNDYIGTIYVLPQSHAFELHTTIHGTATVITGTVAQPLAQQLADAIPGGGGVVDPCQLALRPRRVEVVTRELHERHRAPRKMHFLTRVHEVEEKARPVPLSAV
;
A
#
# COMPACT_ATOMS: atom_id res chain seq x y z
N MET A 1 -14.63 -18.26 4.29
CA MET A 1 -14.17 -17.03 3.63
C MET A 1 -12.69 -16.97 3.91
N ASP A 2 -11.89 -17.15 2.88
CA ASP A 2 -10.44 -17.17 3.02
C ASP A 2 -9.93 -15.73 2.88
N GLU A 3 -9.29 -15.27 3.94
CA GLU A 3 -8.65 -13.96 4.04
C GLU A 3 -7.18 -14.17 4.34
N TYR A 4 -6.31 -13.55 3.55
CA TYR A 4 -4.88 -13.63 3.74
C TYR A 4 -4.24 -12.26 3.54
N SER A 5 -3.29 -11.93 4.41
CA SER A 5 -2.53 -10.68 4.35
C SER A 5 -1.18 -10.91 3.71
N ASN A 6 -0.76 -10.02 2.82
CA ASN A 6 0.59 -10.02 2.24
C ASN A 6 1.23 -8.65 2.37
N ASP A 7 2.53 -8.66 2.65
CA ASP A 7 3.38 -7.48 2.55
C ASP A 7 3.94 -7.34 1.15
N TYR A 8 3.83 -6.15 0.58
CA TYR A 8 4.42 -5.78 -0.69
C TYR A 8 5.35 -4.59 -0.53
N ILE A 9 6.33 -4.49 -1.42
CA ILE A 9 7.14 -3.29 -1.60
C ILE A 9 6.85 -2.75 -3.00
N GLY A 10 6.44 -1.50 -3.09
CA GLY A 10 6.08 -0.91 -4.37
C GLY A 10 5.64 0.53 -4.25
N THR A 11 5.36 1.16 -5.37
CA THR A 11 4.86 2.54 -5.42
C THR A 11 3.34 2.52 -5.29
N ILE A 12 2.79 3.31 -4.37
CA ILE A 12 1.35 3.38 -4.11
C ILE A 12 0.80 4.70 -4.61
N TYR A 13 -0.27 4.60 -5.36
CA TYR A 13 -1.12 5.70 -5.77
C TYR A 13 -2.47 5.52 -5.09
N VAL A 14 -2.95 6.56 -4.40
CA VAL A 14 -4.26 6.55 -3.76
C VAL A 14 -5.12 7.65 -4.37
N LEU A 15 -6.41 7.36 -4.53
CA LEU A 15 -7.44 8.31 -4.91
C LEU A 15 -8.27 8.61 -3.65
N PRO A 16 -8.00 9.71 -2.93
CA PRO A 16 -8.61 9.95 -1.62
C PRO A 16 -10.14 10.02 -1.66
N GLN A 17 -10.71 10.55 -2.74
CA GLN A 17 -12.16 10.75 -2.90
C GLN A 17 -12.94 9.43 -3.03
N SER A 18 -12.36 8.43 -3.69
CA SER A 18 -12.99 7.14 -3.92
C SER A 18 -12.46 6.04 -3.01
N HIS A 19 -11.48 6.36 -2.16
CA HIS A 19 -10.71 5.39 -1.37
C HIS A 19 -10.16 4.23 -2.21
N ALA A 20 -9.87 4.46 -3.49
CA ALA A 20 -9.24 3.47 -4.34
C ALA A 20 -7.72 3.59 -4.26
N PHE A 21 -7.01 2.48 -4.46
CA PHE A 21 -5.56 2.49 -4.60
C PHE A 21 -5.10 1.65 -5.79
N GLU A 22 -3.90 1.99 -6.25
CA GLU A 22 -3.13 1.24 -7.22
C GLU A 22 -1.71 1.07 -6.67
N LEU A 23 -1.26 -0.18 -6.55
CA LEU A 23 0.07 -0.56 -6.08
C LEU A 23 0.85 -1.15 -7.25
N HIS A 24 1.93 -0.48 -7.62
CA HIS A 24 2.91 -0.96 -8.60
C HIS A 24 4.00 -1.70 -7.83
N THR A 25 4.03 -3.02 -7.95
CA THR A 25 4.98 -3.87 -7.23
C THR A 25 5.62 -4.90 -8.17
N THR A 26 6.52 -5.72 -7.63
CA THR A 26 7.13 -6.85 -8.34
C THR A 26 6.86 -8.12 -7.53
N ILE A 27 6.20 -9.10 -8.15
CA ILE A 27 5.90 -10.39 -7.54
C ILE A 27 6.66 -11.44 -8.34
N HIS A 28 7.52 -12.21 -7.68
CA HIS A 28 8.38 -13.22 -8.31
C HIS A 28 9.18 -12.68 -9.52
N GLY A 29 9.72 -11.45 -9.41
CA GLY A 29 10.48 -10.81 -10.49
C GLY A 29 9.64 -10.22 -11.63
N THR A 30 8.31 -10.33 -11.56
CA THR A 30 7.39 -9.80 -12.58
C THR A 30 6.69 -8.55 -12.07
N ALA A 31 6.75 -7.46 -12.85
CA ALA A 31 6.00 -6.24 -12.56
C ALA A 31 4.49 -6.54 -12.51
N THR A 32 3.85 -6.18 -11.41
CA THR A 32 2.44 -6.48 -11.14
C THR A 32 1.76 -5.25 -10.58
N VAL A 33 0.53 -5.00 -11.03
CA VAL A 33 -0.33 -3.94 -10.49
C VAL A 33 -1.42 -4.58 -9.65
N ILE A 34 -1.50 -4.19 -8.37
CA ILE A 34 -2.58 -4.58 -7.47
C ILE A 34 -3.49 -3.38 -7.28
N THR A 35 -4.78 -3.54 -7.58
CA THR A 35 -5.80 -2.50 -7.39
C THR A 35 -6.79 -2.93 -6.32
N GLY A 36 -7.33 -1.97 -5.59
CA GLY A 36 -8.29 -2.25 -4.54
C GLY A 36 -8.78 -1.01 -3.82
N THR A 37 -9.29 -1.20 -2.62
CA THR A 37 -9.77 -0.11 -1.77
C THR A 37 -8.91 0.07 -0.52
N VAL A 38 -8.83 1.29 -0.02
CA VAL A 38 -8.16 1.61 1.22
C VAL A 38 -9.10 1.24 2.37
N ALA A 39 -8.60 0.46 3.32
CA ALA A 39 -9.38 0.09 4.51
C ALA A 39 -9.71 1.34 5.34
N GLN A 40 -10.90 1.37 5.94
CA GLN A 40 -11.44 2.54 6.64
C GLN A 40 -10.48 3.17 7.68
N PRO A 41 -9.75 2.41 8.52
CA PRO A 41 -8.80 3.02 9.46
C PRO A 41 -7.66 3.76 8.78
N LEU A 42 -7.12 3.21 7.68
CA LEU A 42 -6.07 3.85 6.90
C LEU A 42 -6.62 5.03 6.09
N ALA A 43 -7.83 4.91 5.57
CA ALA A 43 -8.51 6.01 4.89
C ALA A 43 -8.66 7.23 5.81
N GLN A 44 -8.99 7.03 7.09
CA GLN A 44 -9.05 8.10 8.07
C GLN A 44 -7.68 8.76 8.30
N GLN A 45 -6.61 7.94 8.42
CA GLN A 45 -5.23 8.46 8.55
C GLN A 45 -4.80 9.29 7.34
N LEU A 46 -5.21 8.90 6.13
CA LEU A 46 -4.94 9.64 4.89
C LEU A 46 -5.74 10.95 4.81
N ALA A 47 -6.99 10.95 5.30
CA ALA A 47 -7.84 12.14 5.32
C ALA A 47 -7.35 13.18 6.34
N ASP A 48 -6.82 12.71 7.48
CA ASP A 48 -6.29 13.55 8.55
C ASP A 48 -4.85 14.04 8.27
N ALA A 49 -4.28 13.70 7.11
CA ALA A 49 -2.97 14.17 6.66
C ALA A 49 -3.03 15.64 6.22
N ILE A 50 -3.02 16.55 7.19
CA ILE A 50 -2.87 17.99 6.97
C ILE A 50 -1.37 18.30 6.82
N PRO A 51 -0.95 19.15 5.87
CA PRO A 51 0.45 19.62 5.80
C PRO A 51 0.83 20.29 7.12
N GLY A 52 1.64 19.61 7.93
CA GLY A 52 2.10 20.09 9.24
C GLY A 52 1.26 19.67 10.46
N GLY A 53 0.29 18.76 10.32
CA GLY A 53 -0.55 18.32 11.44
C GLY A 53 -0.93 16.84 11.40
N GLY A 54 -0.36 16.06 12.34
CA GLY A 54 -0.97 14.88 12.97
C GLY A 54 -1.23 13.61 12.17
N GLY A 55 -1.39 13.66 10.85
CA GLY A 55 -1.55 12.47 10.01
C GLY A 55 -0.19 11.81 9.73
N VAL A 56 -0.10 10.50 9.96
CA VAL A 56 1.13 9.70 9.76
C VAL A 56 1.41 9.45 8.26
N VAL A 57 0.41 9.57 7.40
CA VAL A 57 0.52 9.18 5.98
C VAL A 57 -0.12 10.23 5.06
N ASP A 58 0.72 10.97 4.32
CA ASP A 58 0.26 11.89 3.27
C ASP A 58 0.12 11.16 1.91
N PRO A 59 -1.09 11.11 1.32
CA PRO A 59 -1.34 10.60 -0.04
C PRO A 59 -0.34 11.07 -1.10
N CYS A 60 0.00 12.36 -1.10
CA CYS A 60 0.90 12.97 -2.09
C CYS A 60 2.33 12.41 -1.96
N GLN A 61 2.72 11.99 -0.77
CA GLN A 61 4.05 11.43 -0.50
C GLN A 61 4.16 9.92 -0.73
N LEU A 62 3.04 9.22 -0.92
CA LEU A 62 3.04 7.78 -1.19
C LEU A 62 3.64 7.46 -2.55
N ALA A 63 3.35 8.28 -3.56
CA ALA A 63 3.82 8.07 -4.93
C ALA A 63 5.29 8.46 -5.15
N LEU A 64 5.92 9.19 -4.21
CA LEU A 64 7.29 9.71 -4.37
C LEU A 64 8.36 8.62 -4.32
N ARG A 65 8.10 7.53 -3.61
CA ARG A 65 9.04 6.41 -3.46
C ARG A 65 8.31 5.11 -3.15
N PRO A 66 8.89 3.96 -3.49
CA PRO A 66 8.37 2.68 -3.05
C PRO A 66 8.23 2.61 -1.53
N ARG A 67 7.10 2.07 -1.06
CA ARG A 67 6.78 1.84 0.34
C ARG A 67 6.53 0.37 0.58
N ARG A 68 6.82 -0.08 1.80
CA ARG A 68 6.30 -1.35 2.29
C ARG A 68 4.85 -1.15 2.70
N VAL A 69 3.95 -2.00 2.21
CA VAL A 69 2.52 -1.94 2.48
C VAL A 69 1.97 -3.31 2.77
N GLU A 70 0.93 -3.33 3.60
CA GLU A 70 0.17 -4.52 3.91
C GLU A 70 -1.13 -4.48 3.10
N VAL A 71 -1.36 -5.53 2.31
CA VAL A 71 -2.58 -5.71 1.52
C VAL A 71 -3.25 -7.02 1.90
N VAL A 72 -4.46 -6.90 2.45
CA VAL A 72 -5.34 -8.02 2.72
C VAL A 72 -6.09 -8.39 1.45
N THR A 73 -6.09 -9.67 1.11
CA THR A 73 -6.86 -10.22 -0.01
C THR A 73 -7.97 -11.11 0.52
N ARG A 74 -9.19 -10.85 0.05
CA ARG A 74 -10.39 -11.63 0.37
C ARG A 74 -10.89 -12.32 -0.88
N GLU A 75 -11.17 -13.62 -0.78
CA GLU A 75 -11.81 -14.37 -1.85
C GLU A 75 -13.33 -14.38 -1.68
N LEU A 76 -14.01 -13.73 -2.62
CA LEU A 76 -15.46 -13.68 -2.69
C LEU A 76 -15.98 -14.78 -3.62
N HIS A 77 -16.78 -15.67 -3.04
CA HIS A 77 -17.44 -16.77 -3.73
C HIS A 77 -18.95 -16.50 -3.76
N GLU A 78 -19.46 -15.97 -4.87
CA GLU A 78 -20.90 -15.75 -5.07
C GLU A 78 -21.51 -16.90 -5.87
N ARG A 79 -22.76 -17.27 -5.55
CA ARG A 79 -23.49 -18.30 -6.29
C ARG A 79 -23.60 -17.91 -7.77
N HIS A 80 -23.27 -18.83 -8.68
CA HIS A 80 -23.28 -18.62 -10.13
C HIS A 80 -22.26 -17.61 -10.68
N ARG A 81 -21.22 -17.25 -9.90
CA ARG A 81 -20.12 -16.41 -10.38
C ARG A 81 -18.77 -17.07 -10.13
N ALA A 82 -17.80 -16.75 -10.99
CA ALA A 82 -16.43 -17.12 -10.76
C ALA A 82 -15.91 -16.44 -9.48
N PRO A 83 -15.07 -17.12 -8.67
CA PRO A 83 -14.43 -16.52 -7.51
C PRO A 83 -13.68 -15.24 -7.88
N ARG A 84 -13.78 -14.22 -7.02
CA ARG A 84 -13.09 -12.93 -7.23
C ARG A 84 -12.25 -12.57 -6.03
N LYS A 85 -11.10 -11.94 -6.28
CA LYS A 85 -10.23 -11.39 -5.25
C LYS A 85 -10.57 -9.91 -5.05
N MET A 86 -10.70 -9.52 -3.79
CA MET A 86 -10.78 -8.11 -3.39
C MET A 86 -9.55 -7.78 -2.56
N HIS A 87 -8.91 -6.66 -2.87
CA HIS A 87 -7.72 -6.21 -2.18
C HIS A 87 -8.05 -4.99 -1.32
N PHE A 88 -7.59 -5.03 -0.07
CA PHE A 88 -7.74 -3.96 0.89
C PHE A 88 -6.36 -3.52 1.35
N LEU A 89 -6.00 -2.26 1.10
CA LEU A 89 -4.80 -1.67 1.65
C LEU A 89 -5.07 -1.35 3.13
N THR A 90 -4.42 -2.08 4.03
CA THR A 90 -4.67 -1.98 5.48
C THR A 90 -3.61 -1.16 6.20
N ARG A 91 -2.38 -1.17 5.69
CA ARG A 91 -1.26 -0.46 6.32
C ARG A 91 -0.26 0.05 5.30
N VAL A 92 0.26 1.26 5.55
CA VAL A 92 1.47 1.77 4.92
C VAL A 92 2.53 1.92 5.99
N HIS A 93 3.70 1.33 5.78
CA HIS A 93 4.83 1.51 6.68
C HIS A 93 5.59 2.78 6.32
N GLU A 94 5.94 3.55 7.34
CA GLU A 94 6.92 4.61 7.17
C GLU A 94 8.25 4.01 6.71
N VAL A 95 8.93 4.72 5.81
CA VAL A 95 10.31 4.39 5.54
C VAL A 95 11.08 4.95 6.72
N GLU A 96 11.53 4.08 7.63
CA GLU A 96 12.62 4.47 8.52
C GLU A 96 13.74 4.97 7.61
N GLU A 97 14.10 6.24 7.76
CA GLU A 97 15.32 6.80 7.19
C GLU A 97 16.53 6.21 7.94
N LYS A 98 16.65 4.87 7.97
CA LYS A 98 17.94 4.24 8.22
C LYS A 98 18.69 4.29 6.90
N ALA A 99 19.18 5.49 6.60
CA ALA A 99 20.42 5.65 5.87
C ALA A 99 21.42 4.69 6.50
N ARG A 100 21.66 3.54 5.87
CA ARG A 100 22.86 2.77 6.15
C ARG A 100 23.97 3.61 5.51
N PRO A 101 24.88 4.24 6.26
CA PRO A 101 26.02 4.88 5.64
C PRO A 101 26.75 3.77 4.89
N VAL A 102 26.81 3.89 3.57
CA VAL A 102 27.72 3.08 2.76
C VAL A 102 29.11 3.48 3.25
N PRO A 103 29.93 2.57 3.80
CA PRO A 103 31.31 2.94 4.07
C PRO A 103 31.96 3.24 2.72
N LEU A 104 32.23 4.51 2.47
CA LEU A 104 33.19 4.93 1.45
C LEU A 104 34.51 4.28 1.87
N SER A 105 34.83 3.15 1.24
CA SER A 105 36.18 2.61 1.28
C SER A 105 37.05 3.65 0.59
N ALA A 106 37.77 4.42 1.40
CA ALA A 106 38.81 5.32 0.94
C ALA A 106 39.85 4.49 0.19
N VAL A 107 40.09 4.84 -1.08
CA VAL A 107 41.27 4.47 -1.85
C VAL A 107 41.83 5.75 -2.43
#